data_AF-U6KMP3-F1
#
_entry.id   AF-U6KMP3-F1
#
_cell.length_a   1.000
_cell.length_b   1.000
_cell.length_c   1.000
_cell.angle_alpha   90.00
_cell.angle_beta   90.00
_cell.angle_gamma   90.00
#
_symmetry.space_group_name_H-M   'P 1'
#
loop_
_entity.id
_entity.type
_entity.pdbx_description
1 polymer ?
#
loop_
_entity_poly.entity_id
_entity_poly.type
_entity_poly.pdbx_seq_one_letter_code
_entity_poly.pdbx_strand_id
1 'polypeptide(L)' 'MRGLQHENIVRYYEHFVLRQQQQLFILMEFCDAGDLQQQIERAHKHLGGIPESSVLAVLLQLLRALAYCHEGV' A
#
# COMPACT_ATOMS: atom_id res chain seq x y z
N MET A 1 1.03 7.03 12.13
CA MET A 1 1.81 6.87 10.87
C MET A 1 3.31 6.95 11.08
N ARG A 2 3.87 7.92 11.81
CA ARG A 2 5.35 8.01 12.00
C ARG A 2 6.02 6.76 12.59
N GLY A 3 5.31 6.01 13.44
CA GLY A 3 5.78 4.73 14.00
C GLY A 3 5.57 3.51 13.10
N LEU A 4 4.86 3.65 11.97
CA LEU A 4 4.62 2.52 11.07
C LEU A 4 5.76 2.44 10.05
N GLN A 5 6.77 1.64 10.36
CA GLN A 5 7.92 1.39 9.48
C GLN A 5 8.05 -0.10 9.19
N HIS A 6 7.49 -0.54 8.07
CA HIS A 6 7.46 -1.93 7.66
C HIS A 6 7.56 -2.03 6.14
N GLU A 7 8.24 -3.06 5.61
CA GLU A 7 8.48 -3.22 4.16
C GLU A 7 7.18 -3.36 3.33
N ASN A 8 6.11 -3.88 3.94
CA ASN A 8 4.80 -4.07 3.31
C ASN A 8 3.79 -2.97 3.69
N ILE A 9 4.24 -1.83 4.22
CA ILE A 9 3.40 -0.66 4.50
C ILE A 9 4.00 0.54 3.76
N VAL A 10 3.18 1.21 2.94
CA VAL A 10 3.60 2.41 2.20
C VAL A 10 4.16 3.45 3.16
N ARG A 11 5.43 3.83 2.97
CA ARG A 11 6.12 4.69 3.93
C ARG A 11 5.52 6.10 3.95
N TYR A 12 5.25 6.58 5.16
CA TYR A 12 5.03 8.00 5.42
C TYR A 12 6.38 8.72 5.54
N TYR A 13 6.56 9.82 4.80
CA TYR A 13 7.74 10.66 4.92
C TYR A 13 7.48 11.85 5.86
N GLU A 14 6.57 12.74 5.47
CA GLU A 14 6.27 13.95 6.23
C GLU A 14 4.91 14.56 5.85
N HIS A 15 4.57 15.70 6.46
CA HIS A 15 3.38 16.46 6.09
C HIS A 15 3.65 17.96 6.20
N PHE A 16 2.96 18.74 5.38
CA PHE A 16 3.01 20.21 5.41
C PHE A 16 1.60 20.80 5.32
N VAL A 17 1.40 21.95 5.95
CA VAL A 17 0.09 22.62 6.04
C VAL A 17 0.19 24.00 5.39
N LEU A 18 -0.56 24.20 4.30
CA LEU A 18 -0.74 25.52 3.68
C LEU A 18 -1.92 26.22 4.35
N ARG A 19 -1.64 26.94 5.44
CA ARG A 19 -2.67 27.58 6.29
C ARG A 19 -3.58 28.54 5.52
N GLN A 20 -3.02 29.29 4.57
CA GLN A 20 -3.78 30.24 3.75
C GLN A 20 -4.84 29.56 2.88
N GLN A 21 -4.60 28.32 2.47
CA GLN A 21 -5.48 27.52 1.62
C GLN A 21 -6.25 26.46 2.41
N GLN A 22 -6.01 26.36 3.72
CA GLN A 22 -6.53 25.29 4.58
C GLN A 22 -6.26 23.88 4.04
N GLN A 23 -5.08 23.65 3.46
CA GLN A 23 -4.70 22.37 2.86
C GLN A 23 -3.62 21.65 3.67
N LEU A 24 -3.78 20.33 3.81
CA LEU A 24 -2.79 19.41 4.36
C LEU A 24 -2.25 18.52 3.24
N PHE A 25 -0.93 18.48 3.12
CA PHE A 25 -0.24 17.58 2.21
C PHE A 25 0.47 16.51 3.01
N ILE A 26 0.28 15.26 2.62
CA ILE A 26 0.88 14.08 3.25
C ILE A 26 1.81 13.47 2.21
N LEU A 27 3.11 13.52 2.47
CA LEU A 27 4.11 12.96 1.58
C LEU A 27 4.33 11.48 1.92
N MET A 28 4.16 10.63 0.91
CA MET A 28 4.24 9.17 1.04
C MET A 28 5.12 8.57 -0.07
N GLU A 29 5.55 7.34 0.13
CA GLU A 29 6.19 6.52 -0.90
C GLU A 29 5.30 6.36 -2.13
N PHE A 30 5.92 6.46 -3.30
CA PHE A 30 5.25 6.29 -4.59
C PHE A 30 5.32 4.82 -5.03
N CYS A 31 4.15 4.21 -5.24
CA CYS A 31 4.03 2.85 -5.77
C CYS A 31 3.77 2.91 -7.29
N ASP A 32 4.82 2.72 -8.08
CA ASP A 32 4.80 2.85 -9.54
C ASP A 32 3.91 1.81 -10.25
N ALA A 33 3.74 0.64 -9.65
CA ALA A 33 2.90 -0.44 -10.16
C ALA A 33 1.37 -0.21 -10.00
N GLY A 34 0.96 0.91 -9.37
CA GLY A 34 -0.45 1.21 -9.09
C GLY A 34 -1.05 0.32 -8.00
N ASP A 35 -2.38 0.20 -7.99
CA ASP A 35 -3.13 -0.56 -6.98
C ASP A 35 -3.52 -1.97 -7.44
N LEU A 36 -3.89 -2.81 -6.47
CA LEU A 36 -4.29 -4.20 -6.73
C LEU A 36 -5.59 -4.30 -7.54
N GLN A 37 -6.51 -3.34 -7.44
CA GLN A 37 -7.75 -3.39 -8.21
C GLN A 37 -7.44 -3.31 -9.71
N GLN A 38 -6.59 -2.35 -10.12
CA GLN A 38 -6.15 -2.25 -11.51
C GLN A 38 -5.44 -3.51 -11.99
N GLN A 39 -4.64 -4.14 -11.13
CA GLN A 39 -3.96 -5.39 -11.48
C GLN A 39 -4.94 -6.56 -11.66
N ILE A 40 -5.94 -6.69 -10.77
CA ILE A 40 -6.99 -7.71 -10.85
C ILE A 40 -7.83 -7.54 -12.12
N GLU A 41 -8.27 -6.31 -12.41
CA GLU A 41 -9.04 -6.02 -13.62
C GLU A 41 -8.25 -6.34 -14.90
N ARG A 42 -6.97 -5.96 -14.95
CA ARG A 42 -6.08 -6.29 -16.08
C ARG A 42 -5.88 -7.79 -16.23
N ALA A 43 -5.67 -8.52 -15.13
CA ALA A 43 -5.46 -9.96 -15.14
C ALA A 43 -6.71 -10.71 -15.63
N HIS A 44 -7.90 -10.33 -15.16
CA HIS A 44 -9.15 -10.91 -15.68
C HIS A 44 -9.37 -10.59 -17.16
N LYS A 45 -9.06 -9.38 -17.60
CA LYS A 45 -9.28 -8.96 -19.00
C LYS A 45 -8.29 -9.57 -19.98
N HIS A 46 -7.03 -9.75 -19.58
CA HIS A 46 -5.93 -10.08 -20.51
C HIS A 46 -5.20 -11.39 -20.24
N LEU A 47 -5.29 -11.93 -19.01
CA LEU A 47 -4.46 -13.06 -18.56
C LEU A 47 -5.30 -14.27 -18.13
N GLY A 48 -6.64 -14.18 -18.18
CA GLY A 48 -7.52 -15.24 -17.71
C GLY A 48 -7.57 -15.40 -16.19
N GLY A 49 -7.10 -14.39 -15.44
CA GLY A 49 -7.03 -14.39 -13.98
C GLY A 49 -5.60 -14.19 -13.43
N ILE A 50 -5.47 -14.22 -12.10
CA ILE A 50 -4.19 -14.14 -11.40
C ILE A 50 -3.76 -15.56 -10.98
N PRO A 51 -2.51 -15.98 -11.23
CA PRO A 51 -2.00 -17.25 -10.73
C PRO A 51 -2.07 -17.32 -9.20
N GLU A 52 -2.44 -18.48 -8.67
CA GLU A 52 -2.59 -18.71 -7.22
C GLU A 52 -1.31 -18.35 -6.44
N SER A 53 -0.14 -18.68 -6.99
CA SER A 53 1.16 -18.35 -6.38
C SER A 53 1.34 -16.84 -6.15
N SER A 54 0.89 -16.01 -7.09
CA SER A 54 0.93 -14.54 -6.97
C SER A 54 -0.05 -14.04 -5.91
N VAL A 55 -1.25 -14.64 -5.84
CA VAL A 55 -2.24 -14.31 -4.80
C VAL A 55 -1.67 -14.63 -3.41
N LEU A 56 -1.07 -15.80 -3.24
CA LEU A 56 -0.45 -16.20 -1.97
C LEU A 56 0.72 -15.29 -1.58
N ALA A 57 1.54 -14.86 -2.55
CA ALA A 57 2.63 -13.93 -2.30
C ALA A 57 2.12 -12.57 -1.77
N VAL A 58 1.10 -12.00 -2.41
CA VAL A 58 0.48 -10.74 -1.96
C VAL A 58 -0.20 -10.93 -0.60
N LEU A 59 -0.93 -12.02 -0.41
CA LEU A 59 -1.60 -12.33 0.86
C LEU A 59 -0.58 -12.40 2.02
N LEU A 60 0.55 -13.08 1.82
CA LEU A 60 1.61 -13.16 2.83
C LEU A 60 2.16 -11.78 3.21
N GLN A 61 2.40 -10.91 2.21
CA GLN A 61 2.86 -9.54 2.46
C GLN A 61 1.83 -8.73 3.25
N LEU A 62 0.55 -8.84 2.90
CA LEU A 62 -0.55 -8.17 3.61
C LEU A 62 -0.68 -8.68 5.05
N LEU A 63 -0.56 -9.99 5.27
CA LEU A 63 -0.61 -10.58 6.61
C LEU A 63 0.57 -10.13 7.48
N ARG A 64 1.77 -9.98 6.93
CA ARG A 64 2.94 -9.45 7.65
C ARG A 64 2.74 -7.99 8.04
N ALA A 65 2.23 -7.16 7.12
CA ALA A 65 1.85 -5.78 7.43
C ALA A 65 0.77 -5.71 8.53
N LEU A 66 -0.25 -6.57 8.45
CA LEU A 66 -1.36 -6.60 9.39
C LEU A 66 -0.91 -7.07 10.78
N ALA A 67 -0.06 -8.10 10.85
CA ALA A 67 0.55 -8.55 12.10
C ALA A 67 1.33 -7.40 12.77
N TYR A 68 2.17 -6.68 12.02
CA TYR A 68 2.87 -5.50 12.52
C TYR A 68 1.92 -4.41 13.04
N CYS A 69 0.80 -4.16 12.36
CA CYS A 69 -0.23 -3.23 12.82
C CYS A 69 -0.93 -3.70 14.11
N HIS A 70 -1.13 -5.01 14.27
CA HIS A 70 -1.82 -5.60 15.43
C HIS A 70 -0.92 -5.75 16.66
N GLU A 71 0.40 -5.93 16.46
CA GLU A 71 1.39 -6.00 17.54
C GLU A 71 1.58 -4.66 18.27
N GLY A 72 0.97 -3.59 17.77
CA GLY A 72 0.84 -2.33 18.50
C GLY A 72 2.17 -1.61 18.68
N VAL A 73 2.90 -1.42 17.56
CA VAL A 73 3.82 -0.27 17.51
C VAL A 73 3.07 1.03 17.76
#